data_AF-A0A8R1DRV5-F1
#
_entry.id   AF-A0A8R1DRV5-F1
#
_cell.length_a   1.000
_cell.length_b   1.000
_cell.length_c   1.000
_cell.angle_alpha   90.00
_cell.angle_beta   90.00
_cell.angle_gamma   90.00
#
_symmetry.space_group_name_H-M   'P 1'
#
loop_
_entity.id
_entity.type
_entity.pdbx_description
1 polymer ?
#
loop_
_entity_poly.entity_id
_entity_poly.type
_entity_poly.pdbx_seq_one_letter_code
_entity_poly.pdbx_strand_id
1 'polypeptide(L)'
;MSQLLWGTQKKGGAISTFPVVRLNNVVALPGIPKFCEKAFDELQDQLFPLEERPTMWQGTVYTDLDEFEFSKKLTELAAKFDDRTVQIGSYPEMHNKFFKTKLTVESESPDALKTALSALREMLVGHVVYYDSKAWQDTVPKWAEFKNRESQIGNQDFVSKLLEAERIVSEIVEKYPLDQIALSFNGGKDCTILLHLLRLKVDEKYGPGASIQGFHIMVEDQFPEATQFIIDAAKFYNIQVLEFPGPLKTGLAALKKQRPSIIAVLMGSRATDPNGKYMKTAVEWTDSDWPRVLRVCPILNWTYTDVWHMLRGLCVPYCKLYDQ
;
A
#
# COMPACT_ATOMS: atom_id res chain seq x y z
N MET A 1 -36.49 -9.27 -26.33
CA MET A 1 -35.82 -10.02 -27.42
C MET A 1 -34.59 -10.69 -26.83
N SER A 2 -34.32 -11.97 -27.15
CA SER A 2 -33.12 -12.66 -26.70
C SER A 2 -31.96 -12.37 -27.66
N GLN A 3 -30.83 -11.93 -27.13
CA GLN A 3 -29.61 -11.65 -27.88
C GLN A 3 -28.49 -12.55 -27.36
N LEU A 4 -27.81 -13.23 -28.26
CA LEU A 4 -26.58 -13.94 -27.94
C LEU A 4 -25.41 -12.95 -28.05
N LEU A 5 -24.68 -12.72 -26.96
CA LEU A 5 -23.50 -11.84 -26.88
C LEU A 5 -22.20 -12.58 -27.21
N TRP A 6 -22.31 -13.84 -27.64
CA TRP A 6 -21.23 -14.67 -28.13
C TRP A 6 -20.94 -14.36 -29.61
N GLY A 7 -19.67 -14.42 -30.02
CA GLY A 7 -19.33 -14.21 -31.43
C GLY A 7 -19.32 -12.74 -31.88
N THR A 8 -19.74 -11.80 -31.04
CA THR A 8 -19.69 -10.35 -31.31
C THR A 8 -18.29 -9.79 -31.05
N GLN A 9 -17.77 -8.99 -31.98
CA GLN A 9 -16.42 -8.41 -31.90
C GLN A 9 -16.33 -7.37 -30.78
N LYS A 10 -15.26 -7.43 -29.99
CA LYS A 10 -14.85 -6.34 -29.09
C LYS A 10 -14.55 -5.05 -29.87
N LYS A 11 -14.54 -3.90 -29.20
CA LYS A 11 -13.70 -2.76 -29.61
C LYS A 11 -12.24 -3.25 -29.61
N GLY A 12 -11.72 -3.63 -30.77
CA GLY A 12 -10.40 -4.27 -30.92
C GLY A 12 -10.39 -5.62 -31.68
N GLY A 13 -11.53 -6.11 -32.16
CA GLY A 13 -11.60 -7.22 -33.13
C GLY A 13 -11.49 -8.64 -32.58
N ALA A 14 -11.21 -8.83 -31.28
CA ALA A 14 -11.22 -10.14 -30.65
C ALA A 14 -12.66 -10.60 -30.31
N ILE A 15 -12.92 -11.90 -30.43
CA ILE A 15 -14.23 -12.54 -30.20
C ILE A 15 -14.35 -12.94 -28.72
N SER A 16 -15.52 -12.75 -28.09
CA SER A 16 -15.74 -13.25 -26.73
C SER A 16 -15.76 -14.79 -26.69
N THR A 17 -15.10 -15.35 -25.68
CA THR A 17 -14.98 -16.80 -25.49
C THR A 17 -16.19 -17.43 -24.77
N PHE A 18 -17.07 -16.61 -24.17
CA PHE A 18 -18.18 -17.09 -23.35
C PHE A 18 -19.53 -16.95 -24.06
N PRO A 19 -20.39 -17.99 -24.04
CA PRO A 19 -21.72 -17.94 -24.63
C PRO A 19 -22.71 -17.21 -23.70
N VAL A 20 -22.56 -15.90 -23.55
CA VAL A 20 -23.42 -15.07 -22.70
C VAL A 20 -24.71 -14.70 -23.45
N VAL A 21 -25.86 -14.90 -22.81
CA VAL A 21 -27.17 -14.55 -23.36
C VAL A 21 -27.74 -13.36 -22.61
N ARG A 22 -28.22 -12.35 -23.36
CA ARG A 22 -28.98 -11.22 -22.84
C ARG A 22 -30.45 -11.39 -23.22
N LEU A 23 -31.34 -11.27 -22.25
CA LEU A 23 -32.77 -11.19 -22.46
C LEU A 23 -33.26 -9.87 -21.88
N ASN A 24 -33.53 -8.89 -22.75
CA ASN A 24 -33.83 -7.51 -22.35
C ASN A 24 -32.72 -6.94 -21.44
N ASN A 25 -33.03 -6.60 -20.18
CA ASN A 25 -32.10 -6.09 -19.18
C ASN A 25 -31.44 -7.18 -18.31
N VAL A 26 -31.69 -8.46 -18.58
CA VAL A 26 -31.12 -9.59 -17.83
C VAL A 26 -29.99 -10.22 -18.63
N VAL A 27 -28.84 -10.44 -18.00
CA VAL A 27 -27.66 -11.05 -18.62
C VAL A 27 -27.28 -12.30 -17.83
N ALA A 28 -27.24 -13.45 -18.49
CA ALA A 28 -26.84 -14.71 -17.88
C ALA A 28 -25.33 -14.93 -18.01
N LEU A 29 -24.61 -14.77 -16.90
CA LEU A 29 -23.15 -14.96 -16.81
C LEU A 29 -22.77 -16.37 -16.35
N PRO A 30 -21.53 -16.83 -16.61
CA PRO A 30 -21.04 -18.11 -16.11
C PRO A 30 -21.14 -18.23 -14.57
N GLY A 31 -21.60 -19.37 -14.08
CA GLY A 31 -21.75 -19.60 -12.63
C GLY A 31 -20.44 -19.79 -11.86
N ILE A 32 -19.31 -20.01 -12.54
CA ILE A 32 -17.99 -20.13 -11.91
C ILE A 32 -17.40 -18.72 -11.77
N PRO A 33 -17.06 -18.22 -10.55
CA PRO A 33 -16.64 -16.84 -10.32
C PRO A 33 -15.51 -16.36 -11.24
N LYS A 34 -14.44 -17.16 -11.41
CA LYS A 34 -13.32 -16.85 -12.32
C LYS A 34 -13.75 -16.67 -13.79
N PHE A 35 -14.77 -17.41 -14.22
CA PHE A 35 -15.30 -17.30 -15.58
C PHE A 35 -16.27 -16.14 -15.70
N CYS A 36 -17.01 -15.82 -14.64
CA CYS A 36 -17.83 -14.62 -14.55
C CYS A 36 -16.97 -13.36 -14.70
N GLU A 37 -15.89 -13.23 -13.91
CA GLU A 37 -14.94 -12.12 -13.99
C GLU A 37 -14.37 -11.97 -15.41
N LYS A 38 -13.88 -13.06 -15.99
CA LYS A 38 -13.33 -13.04 -17.35
C LYS A 38 -14.38 -12.70 -18.41
N ALA A 39 -15.60 -13.21 -18.30
CA ALA A 39 -16.71 -12.87 -19.20
C ALA A 39 -17.09 -11.39 -19.07
N PHE A 40 -17.03 -10.84 -17.86
CA PHE A 40 -17.28 -9.43 -17.60
C PHE A 40 -16.22 -8.55 -18.27
N ASP A 41 -14.94 -8.86 -18.10
CA ASP A 41 -13.83 -8.15 -18.75
C ASP A 41 -13.95 -8.17 -20.28
N GLU A 42 -14.40 -9.30 -20.84
CA GLU A 42 -14.55 -9.46 -22.28
C GLU A 42 -15.75 -8.71 -22.87
N LEU A 43 -16.85 -8.61 -22.10
CA LEU A 43 -18.13 -8.11 -22.59
C LEU A 43 -18.53 -6.75 -22.02
N GLN A 44 -17.74 -6.16 -21.10
CA GLN A 44 -18.06 -4.90 -20.40
C GLN A 44 -18.54 -3.76 -21.31
N ASP A 45 -18.01 -3.64 -22.53
CA ASP A 45 -18.41 -2.60 -23.49
C ASP A 45 -19.78 -2.86 -24.13
N GLN A 46 -20.16 -4.12 -24.29
CA GLN A 46 -21.49 -4.53 -24.78
C GLN A 46 -22.51 -4.56 -23.64
N LEU A 47 -22.04 -4.89 -22.44
CA LEU A 47 -22.86 -4.95 -21.23
C LEU A 47 -23.22 -3.55 -20.74
N PHE A 48 -22.25 -2.64 -20.78
CA PHE A 48 -22.36 -1.27 -20.30
C PHE A 48 -21.77 -0.33 -21.36
N PRO A 49 -22.52 0.04 -22.41
CA PRO A 49 -22.05 0.96 -23.45
C PRO A 49 -21.64 2.31 -22.84
N LEU A 50 -20.48 2.85 -23.25
CA LEU A 50 -19.96 4.12 -22.71
C LEU A 50 -20.95 5.29 -22.84
N GLU A 51 -21.77 5.29 -23.89
CA GLU A 51 -22.79 6.30 -24.16
C GLU A 51 -23.99 6.22 -23.20
N GLU A 52 -24.21 5.07 -22.57
CA GLU A 52 -25.29 4.79 -21.62
C GLU A 52 -24.80 4.83 -20.16
N ARG A 53 -23.51 5.04 -19.93
CA ARG A 53 -22.95 5.11 -18.57
C ARG A 53 -23.20 6.51 -17.99
N PRO A 54 -24.03 6.67 -16.95
CA PRO A 54 -24.04 7.92 -16.21
C PRO A 54 -22.66 8.13 -15.58
N THR A 55 -22.15 9.35 -15.66
CA THR A 55 -20.90 9.72 -14.97
C THR A 55 -21.20 9.75 -13.49
N MET A 56 -20.71 8.75 -12.76
CA MET A 56 -20.87 8.66 -11.30
C MET A 56 -19.55 8.95 -10.61
N TRP A 57 -19.59 9.86 -9.66
CA TRP A 57 -18.47 10.21 -8.80
C TRP A 57 -18.64 9.55 -7.45
N GLN A 58 -17.54 9.08 -6.86
CA GLN A 58 -17.54 8.43 -5.55
C GLN A 58 -16.48 9.06 -4.63
N GLY A 59 -16.82 9.18 -3.36
CA GLY A 59 -15.91 9.56 -2.29
C GLY A 59 -16.06 8.64 -1.09
N THR A 60 -15.02 8.57 -0.25
CA THR A 60 -15.03 7.77 0.98
C THR A 60 -14.49 8.59 2.15
N VAL A 61 -15.11 8.40 3.32
CA VAL A 61 -14.66 8.93 4.60
C VAL A 61 -14.59 7.77 5.60
N TYR A 62 -13.51 7.67 6.36
CA TYR A 62 -13.34 6.67 7.40
C TYR A 62 -13.40 7.32 8.78
N THR A 63 -13.97 6.63 9.76
CA THR A 63 -14.07 7.13 11.13
C THR A 63 -13.79 6.06 12.17
N ASP A 64 -13.24 6.49 13.32
CA ASP A 64 -13.01 5.66 14.51
C ASP A 64 -14.28 5.46 15.36
N LEU A 65 -15.41 6.04 14.95
CA LEU A 65 -16.71 5.88 15.60
C LEU A 65 -17.46 4.64 15.09
N ASP A 66 -18.18 4.00 15.99
CA ASP A 66 -19.18 3.00 15.66
C ASP A 66 -20.41 3.68 15.05
N GLU A 67 -21.06 3.05 14.07
CA GLU A 67 -22.21 3.63 13.37
C GLU A 67 -23.33 4.08 14.33
N PHE A 68 -23.58 3.34 15.40
CA PHE A 68 -24.59 3.69 16.40
C PHE A 68 -24.36 5.06 17.05
N GLU A 69 -23.11 5.53 17.12
CA GLU A 69 -22.75 6.81 17.76
C GLU A 69 -23.17 8.03 16.92
N PHE A 70 -23.28 7.88 15.60
CA PHE A 70 -23.55 9.00 14.69
C PHE A 70 -24.72 8.76 13.72
N SER A 71 -25.36 7.58 13.74
CA SER A 71 -26.48 7.19 12.87
C SER A 71 -27.60 8.24 12.76
N LYS A 72 -28.03 8.87 13.88
CA LYS A 72 -29.04 9.94 13.84
C LYS A 72 -28.58 11.15 13.03
N LYS A 73 -27.35 11.63 13.28
CA LYS A 73 -26.77 12.76 12.55
C LYS A 73 -26.58 12.43 11.07
N LEU A 74 -26.19 11.18 10.78
CA LEU A 74 -26.06 10.70 9.40
C LEU A 74 -27.40 10.73 8.67
N THR A 75 -28.48 10.25 9.30
CA THR A 75 -29.83 10.28 8.72
C THR A 75 -30.31 11.71 8.48
N GLU A 76 -30.10 12.62 9.44
CA GLU A 76 -30.42 14.04 9.28
C GLU A 76 -29.63 14.70 8.15
N LEU A 77 -28.36 14.32 7.97
CA LEU A 77 -27.51 14.81 6.89
C LEU A 77 -27.98 14.24 5.54
N ALA A 78 -28.25 12.94 5.46
CA ALA A 78 -28.74 12.29 4.24
C ALA A 78 -30.07 12.91 3.76
N ALA A 79 -30.97 13.26 4.68
CA ALA A 79 -32.23 13.93 4.37
C ALA A 79 -32.05 15.31 3.69
N LYS A 80 -30.88 15.97 3.84
CA LYS A 80 -30.59 17.24 3.13
C LYS A 80 -30.27 17.03 1.65
N PHE A 81 -30.01 15.79 1.23
CA PHE A 81 -29.68 15.41 -0.14
C PHE A 81 -30.72 14.43 -0.73
N ASP A 82 -31.97 14.51 -0.26
CA ASP A 82 -33.07 13.61 -0.66
C ASP A 82 -33.59 13.87 -2.10
N ASP A 83 -32.95 14.78 -2.84
CA ASP A 83 -33.20 15.05 -4.25
C ASP A 83 -32.72 13.91 -5.18
N ARG A 84 -32.24 12.79 -4.60
CA ARG A 84 -31.65 11.62 -5.27
C ARG A 84 -30.35 11.90 -6.03
N THR A 85 -29.78 13.09 -5.85
CA THR A 85 -28.51 13.45 -6.49
C THR A 85 -27.32 12.85 -5.74
N VAL A 86 -27.46 12.55 -4.44
CA VAL A 86 -26.40 11.99 -3.60
C VAL A 86 -26.90 10.76 -2.85
N GLN A 87 -26.11 9.69 -2.88
CA GLN A 87 -26.31 8.50 -2.07
C GLN A 87 -25.20 8.40 -1.02
N ILE A 88 -25.58 8.20 0.24
CA ILE A 88 -24.64 8.05 1.36
C ILE A 88 -24.82 6.64 1.94
N GLY A 89 -23.74 5.86 1.93
CA GLY A 89 -23.68 4.52 2.50
C GLY A 89 -22.85 4.48 3.77
N SER A 90 -23.20 3.57 4.68
CA SER A 90 -22.49 3.32 5.94
C SER A 90 -22.19 1.84 6.10
N TYR A 91 -20.93 1.52 6.39
CA TYR A 91 -20.40 0.16 6.43
C TYR A 91 -19.51 -0.01 7.66
N PRO A 92 -20.06 -0.52 8.79
CA PRO A 92 -19.29 -0.89 9.96
C PRO A 92 -18.31 -2.03 9.67
N GLU A 93 -17.09 -1.95 10.23
CA GLU A 93 -16.00 -2.90 10.02
C GLU A 93 -15.43 -3.38 11.36
N MET A 94 -15.94 -4.52 11.84
CA MET A 94 -15.66 -5.04 13.19
C MET A 94 -14.20 -5.44 13.45
N HIS A 95 -13.46 -5.77 12.39
CA HIS A 95 -12.11 -6.34 12.50
C HIS A 95 -11.02 -5.40 11.96
N ASN A 96 -11.40 -4.23 11.48
CA ASN A 96 -10.43 -3.25 11.00
C ASN A 96 -9.79 -2.52 12.19
N LYS A 97 -8.47 -2.49 12.23
CA LYS A 97 -7.73 -1.84 13.32
C LYS A 97 -7.52 -0.36 13.10
N PHE A 98 -7.76 0.16 11.90
CA PHE A 98 -7.51 1.56 11.55
C PHE A 98 -8.75 2.42 11.76
N PHE A 99 -9.91 1.94 11.33
CA PHE A 99 -11.19 2.64 11.47
C PHE A 99 -12.28 1.66 11.89
N LYS A 100 -13.41 2.16 12.39
CA LYS A 100 -14.57 1.36 12.77
C LYS A 100 -15.70 1.41 11.75
N THR A 101 -15.91 2.56 11.09
CA THR A 101 -16.96 2.70 10.08
C THR A 101 -16.43 3.37 8.81
N LYS A 102 -16.77 2.80 7.66
CA LYS A 102 -16.54 3.37 6.33
C LYS A 102 -17.83 4.01 5.82
N LEU A 103 -17.74 5.27 5.41
CA LEU A 103 -18.81 6.01 4.77
C LEU A 103 -18.49 6.20 3.29
N THR A 104 -19.43 5.88 2.41
CA THR A 104 -19.31 6.15 0.97
C THR A 104 -20.30 7.22 0.57
N VAL A 105 -19.90 8.08 -0.37
CA VAL A 105 -20.77 9.06 -1.01
C VAL A 105 -20.68 8.85 -2.49
N GLU A 106 -21.82 8.73 -3.16
CA GLU A 106 -21.94 8.55 -4.61
C GLU A 106 -22.87 9.63 -5.17
N SER A 107 -22.52 10.21 -6.31
CA SER A 107 -23.32 11.26 -6.95
C SER A 107 -23.02 11.39 -8.44
N GLU A 108 -24.03 11.74 -9.23
CA GLU A 108 -23.84 12.16 -10.63
C GLU A 108 -23.29 13.59 -10.75
N SER A 109 -23.35 14.38 -9.67
CA SER A 109 -22.85 15.76 -9.62
C SER A 109 -21.56 15.86 -8.79
N PRO A 110 -20.45 16.32 -9.38
CA PRO A 110 -19.18 16.47 -8.64
C PRO A 110 -19.27 17.54 -7.54
N ASP A 111 -20.08 18.59 -7.75
CA ASP A 111 -20.30 19.64 -6.75
C ASP A 111 -21.14 19.14 -5.56
N ALA A 112 -22.17 18.33 -5.85
CA ALA A 112 -22.99 17.72 -4.82
C ALA A 112 -22.17 16.71 -3.99
N LEU A 113 -21.34 15.88 -4.65
CA LEU A 113 -20.39 14.98 -3.99
C LEU A 113 -19.48 15.77 -3.03
N LYS A 114 -18.84 16.83 -3.52
CA LYS A 114 -17.90 17.64 -2.72
C LYS A 114 -18.60 18.25 -1.50
N THR A 115 -19.83 18.72 -1.69
CA THR A 115 -20.64 19.33 -0.63
C THR A 115 -21.00 18.31 0.45
N ALA A 116 -21.46 17.12 0.04
CA ALA A 116 -21.79 16.03 0.95
C ALA A 116 -20.55 15.51 1.71
N LEU A 117 -19.40 15.35 1.04
CA LEU A 117 -18.15 14.96 1.69
C LEU A 117 -17.67 16.01 2.71
N SER A 118 -17.84 17.30 2.41
CA SER A 118 -17.51 18.38 3.36
C SER A 118 -18.41 18.32 4.59
N ALA A 119 -19.72 18.15 4.40
CA ALA A 119 -20.68 18.04 5.50
C ALA A 119 -20.43 16.79 6.37
N LEU A 120 -20.06 15.65 5.77
CA LEU A 120 -19.67 14.45 6.51
C LEU A 120 -18.41 14.66 7.34
N ARG A 121 -17.39 15.32 6.76
CA ARG A 121 -16.15 15.65 7.49
C ARG A 121 -16.41 16.61 8.64
N GLU A 122 -17.30 17.59 8.46
CA GLU A 122 -17.72 18.52 9.51
C GLU A 122 -18.50 17.81 10.63
N MET A 123 -19.40 16.89 10.27
CA MET A 123 -20.14 16.06 11.23
C MET A 123 -19.19 15.19 12.07
N LEU A 124 -18.08 14.75 11.48
CA LEU A 124 -17.09 13.84 12.07
C LEU A 124 -15.79 14.55 12.51
N VAL A 125 -15.82 15.86 12.76
CA VAL A 125 -14.62 16.60 13.20
C VAL A 125 -13.99 15.92 14.42
N GLY A 126 -12.68 15.68 14.35
CA GLY A 126 -11.91 14.97 15.39
C GLY A 126 -11.94 13.44 15.28
N HIS A 127 -12.82 12.88 14.45
CA HIS A 127 -13.06 11.44 14.30
C HIS A 127 -12.80 10.92 12.88
N VAL A 128 -12.35 11.79 11.97
CA VAL A 128 -11.95 11.39 10.61
C VAL A 128 -10.59 10.69 10.66
N VAL A 129 -10.53 9.50 10.10
CA VAL A 129 -9.32 8.68 10.03
C VAL A 129 -8.81 8.65 8.60
N TYR A 130 -7.49 8.78 8.42
CA TYR A 130 -6.84 8.46 7.16
C TYR A 130 -6.70 6.94 7.03
N TYR A 131 -7.21 6.38 5.94
CA TYR A 131 -7.04 4.97 5.63
C TYR A 131 -6.80 4.75 4.13
N ASP A 132 -5.83 3.91 3.83
CA ASP A 132 -5.51 3.47 2.49
C ASP A 132 -5.19 1.97 2.47
N SER A 133 -6.04 1.19 1.80
CA SER A 133 -5.86 -0.26 1.66
C SER A 133 -4.74 -0.66 0.70
N LYS A 134 -4.20 0.29 -0.08
CA LYS A 134 -3.16 0.08 -1.09
C LYS A 134 -2.04 1.11 -0.95
N ALA A 135 -1.53 1.27 0.26
CA ALA A 135 -0.46 2.21 0.59
C ALA A 135 0.77 2.11 -0.33
N TRP A 136 1.07 0.91 -0.85
CA TRP A 136 2.20 0.66 -1.76
C TRP A 136 1.99 1.13 -3.22
N GLN A 137 0.80 1.62 -3.57
CA GLN A 137 0.53 2.23 -4.88
C GLN A 137 0.59 3.75 -4.77
N ASP A 138 0.97 4.44 -5.85
CA ASP A 138 1.07 5.90 -5.89
C ASP A 138 1.84 6.47 -4.69
N THR A 139 2.98 5.85 -4.36
CA THR A 139 3.71 6.14 -3.13
C THR A 139 4.18 7.60 -3.06
N VAL A 140 4.53 8.20 -4.20
CA VAL A 140 5.03 9.58 -4.28
C VAL A 140 4.00 10.61 -3.80
N PRO A 141 2.79 10.73 -4.40
CA PRO A 141 1.78 11.66 -3.91
C PRO A 141 1.35 11.34 -2.47
N LYS A 142 1.18 10.06 -2.12
CA LYS A 142 0.78 9.66 -0.76
C LYS A 142 1.81 10.05 0.30
N TRP A 143 3.09 9.94 -0.04
CA TRP A 143 4.18 10.39 0.82
C TRP A 143 4.15 11.91 1.03
N ALA A 144 3.93 12.68 -0.03
CA ALA A 144 3.79 14.14 0.06
C ALA A 144 2.61 14.54 0.96
N GLU A 145 1.45 13.89 0.79
CA GLU A 145 0.29 14.10 1.65
C GLU A 145 0.56 13.72 3.11
N PHE A 146 1.24 12.59 3.34
CA PHE A 146 1.62 12.17 4.69
C PHE A 146 2.53 13.21 5.37
N LYS A 147 3.57 13.68 4.69
CA LYS A 147 4.45 14.75 5.22
C LYS A 147 3.67 16.02 5.55
N ASN A 148 2.70 16.41 4.71
CA ASN A 148 1.85 17.56 4.98
C ASN A 148 0.99 17.36 6.23
N ARG A 149 0.40 16.17 6.43
CA ARG A 149 -0.36 15.84 7.65
C ARG A 149 0.53 15.89 8.90
N GLU A 150 1.70 15.27 8.86
CA GLU A 150 2.64 15.26 10.00
C GLU A 150 3.13 16.67 10.36
N SER A 151 3.34 17.52 9.36
CA SER A 151 3.73 18.92 9.58
C SER A 151 2.62 19.73 10.26
N GLN A 152 1.34 19.41 10.02
CA GLN A 152 0.20 20.06 10.67
C GLN A 152 -0.02 19.58 12.11
N ILE A 153 0.30 18.32 12.41
CA ILE A 153 0.22 17.75 13.77
C ILE A 153 1.27 18.37 14.71
N GLY A 154 2.40 18.83 14.15
CA GLY A 154 3.41 19.58 14.90
C GLY A 154 4.46 18.73 15.63
N ASN A 155 4.58 17.44 15.30
CA ASN A 155 5.65 16.58 15.85
C ASN A 155 6.98 16.82 15.12
N GLN A 156 7.68 17.89 15.50
CA GLN A 156 8.91 18.33 14.83
C GLN A 156 10.05 17.29 14.88
N ASP A 157 10.16 16.54 15.99
CA ASP A 157 11.20 15.50 16.14
C ASP A 157 10.97 14.35 15.14
N PHE A 158 9.75 13.84 15.06
CA PHE A 158 9.42 12.79 14.10
C PHE A 158 9.57 13.27 12.66
N VAL A 159 9.09 14.48 12.32
CA VAL A 159 9.23 15.06 10.98
C VAL A 159 10.70 15.20 10.59
N SER A 160 11.58 15.61 11.51
CA SER A 160 13.03 15.69 11.26
C SER A 160 13.63 14.30 10.95
N LYS A 161 13.31 13.29 11.75
CA LYS A 161 13.73 11.89 11.53
C LYS A 161 13.18 11.32 10.21
N LEU A 162 11.97 11.70 9.83
CA LEU A 162 11.30 11.31 8.60
C LEU A 162 12.04 11.85 7.37
N LEU A 163 12.34 13.15 7.39
CA LEU A 163 13.08 13.82 6.31
C LEU A 163 14.51 13.30 6.19
N GLU A 164 15.17 13.00 7.31
CA GLU A 164 16.50 12.41 7.30
C GLU A 164 16.50 11.00 6.69
N ALA A 165 15.55 10.14 7.07
CA ALA A 165 15.41 8.81 6.48
C ALA A 165 15.13 8.89 4.97
N GLU A 166 14.25 9.79 4.54
CA GLU A 166 13.97 10.06 3.13
C GLU A 166 15.23 10.49 2.37
N ARG A 167 15.99 11.45 2.93
CA ARG A 167 17.24 11.97 2.35
C ARG A 167 18.26 10.87 2.16
N ILE A 168 18.50 10.05 3.18
CA ILE A 168 19.46 8.94 3.12
C ILE A 168 19.10 7.97 1.99
N VAL A 169 17.82 7.58 1.88
CA VAL A 169 17.38 6.66 0.82
C VAL A 169 17.51 7.31 -0.56
N SER A 170 17.16 8.60 -0.70
CA SER A 170 17.31 9.36 -1.94
C SER A 170 18.77 9.36 -2.42
N GLU A 171 19.70 9.70 -1.53
CA GLU A 171 21.14 9.74 -1.85
C GLU A 171 21.67 8.39 -2.32
N ILE A 172 21.21 7.28 -1.72
CA ILE A 172 21.61 5.93 -2.13
C ILE A 172 21.04 5.58 -3.51
N VAL A 173 19.77 5.87 -3.75
CA VAL A 173 19.09 5.62 -5.03
C VAL A 173 19.64 6.51 -6.15
N GLU A 174 20.10 7.72 -5.85
CA GLU A 174 20.79 8.61 -6.78
C GLU A 174 22.18 8.12 -7.12
N LYS A 175 22.97 7.76 -6.10
CA LYS A 175 24.39 7.40 -6.21
C LYS A 175 24.64 6.05 -6.85
N TYR A 176 23.79 5.05 -6.58
CA TYR A 176 23.97 3.69 -7.08
C TYR A 176 22.85 3.30 -8.05
N PRO A 177 23.19 2.62 -9.17
CA PRO A 177 22.21 1.93 -9.99
C PRO A 177 21.39 0.93 -9.17
N LEU A 178 20.13 0.69 -9.56
CA LEU A 178 19.20 -0.16 -8.81
C LEU A 178 19.69 -1.62 -8.65
N ASP A 179 20.47 -2.12 -9.62
CA ASP A 179 21.07 -3.46 -9.58
C ASP A 179 22.23 -3.59 -8.56
N GLN A 180 22.69 -2.47 -7.99
CA GLN A 180 23.72 -2.41 -6.94
C GLN A 180 23.14 -2.14 -5.54
N ILE A 181 21.82 -1.97 -5.43
CA ILE A 181 21.11 -1.73 -4.18
C ILE A 181 20.32 -2.99 -3.82
N ALA A 182 20.41 -3.42 -2.56
CA ALA A 182 19.58 -4.51 -2.04
C ALA A 182 19.00 -4.17 -0.67
N LEU A 183 17.86 -4.76 -0.34
CA LEU A 183 17.22 -4.66 0.97
C LEU A 183 17.33 -5.99 1.73
N SER A 184 17.81 -5.94 2.97
CA SER A 184 17.67 -7.05 3.92
C SER A 184 16.23 -7.08 4.43
N PHE A 185 15.41 -8.01 3.94
CA PHE A 185 13.98 -8.07 4.20
C PHE A 185 13.60 -9.39 4.87
N ASN A 186 13.09 -9.30 6.10
CA ASN A 186 12.65 -10.45 6.91
C ASN A 186 11.16 -10.40 7.28
N GLY A 187 10.39 -9.51 6.67
CA GLY A 187 8.97 -9.31 6.97
C GLY A 187 8.68 -8.59 8.30
N GLY A 188 9.70 -8.21 9.07
CA GLY A 188 9.53 -7.41 10.28
C GLY A 188 9.16 -5.96 9.99
N LYS A 189 8.51 -5.30 10.97
CA LYS A 189 8.06 -3.89 10.85
C LYS A 189 9.13 -2.91 10.34
N ASP A 190 10.38 -3.06 10.83
CA ASP A 190 11.46 -2.12 10.54
C ASP A 190 11.91 -2.22 9.08
N CYS A 191 12.10 -3.44 8.56
CA CYS A 191 12.47 -3.64 7.16
C CYS A 191 11.31 -3.35 6.19
N THR A 192 10.05 -3.46 6.64
CA THR A 192 8.87 -3.08 5.86
C THR A 192 8.79 -1.57 5.64
N ILE A 193 9.13 -0.76 6.65
CA ILE A 193 9.24 0.69 6.47
C ILE A 193 10.34 1.03 5.47
N LEU A 194 11.50 0.36 5.57
CA LEU A 194 12.58 0.57 4.61
C LEU A 194 12.20 0.15 3.20
N LEU A 195 11.45 -0.94 3.05
CA LEU A 195 10.89 -1.36 1.77
C LEU A 195 10.01 -0.27 1.18
N HIS A 196 9.15 0.33 2.01
CA HIS A 196 8.26 1.41 1.57
C HIS A 196 9.02 2.68 1.17
N LEU A 197 10.01 3.10 1.97
CA LEU A 197 10.87 4.25 1.63
C LEU A 197 11.70 4.00 0.37
N LEU A 198 12.22 2.78 0.20
CA LEU A 198 12.95 2.41 -1.00
C LEU A 198 12.01 2.41 -2.22
N ARG A 199 10.81 1.84 -2.10
CA ARG A 199 9.79 1.85 -3.16
C ARG A 199 9.47 3.27 -3.60
N LEU A 200 9.25 4.18 -2.66
CA LEU A 200 9.04 5.60 -2.92
C LEU A 200 10.13 6.18 -3.84
N LYS A 201 11.40 6.04 -3.46
CA LYS A 201 12.51 6.61 -4.22
C LYS A 201 12.80 5.90 -5.53
N VAL A 202 12.50 4.60 -5.61
CA VAL A 202 12.58 3.86 -6.87
C VAL A 202 11.45 4.29 -7.81
N ASP A 203 10.23 4.54 -7.32
CA ASP A 203 9.11 5.05 -8.12
C ASP A 203 9.39 6.45 -8.66
N GLU A 204 9.97 7.33 -7.85
CA GLU A 204 10.39 8.68 -8.28
C GLU A 204 11.42 8.64 -9.42
N LYS A 205 12.42 7.73 -9.34
CA LYS A 205 13.55 7.71 -10.28
C LYS A 205 13.35 6.80 -11.51
N TYR A 206 12.78 5.61 -11.30
CA TYR A 206 12.69 4.54 -12.31
C TYR A 206 11.25 4.24 -12.73
N GLY A 207 10.27 4.84 -12.07
CA GLY A 207 8.84 4.63 -12.34
C GLY A 207 8.23 3.44 -11.59
N PRO A 208 6.89 3.41 -11.52
CA PRO A 208 6.16 2.34 -10.88
C PRO A 208 6.42 1.02 -11.59
N GLY A 209 6.74 -0.02 -10.80
CA GLY A 209 6.98 -1.37 -11.31
C GLY A 209 8.44 -1.74 -11.56
N ALA A 210 9.40 -0.83 -11.40
CA ALA A 210 10.81 -1.22 -11.37
C ALA A 210 11.08 -2.23 -10.25
N SER A 211 11.74 -3.35 -10.54
CA SER A 211 11.91 -4.43 -9.56
C SER A 211 13.00 -4.10 -8.54
N ILE A 212 12.68 -4.28 -7.26
CA ILE A 212 13.63 -4.09 -6.15
C ILE A 212 14.33 -5.41 -5.85
N GLN A 213 15.61 -5.34 -5.50
CA GLN A 213 16.34 -6.51 -5.01
C GLN A 213 16.25 -6.60 -3.49
N GLY A 214 15.88 -7.77 -3.00
CA GLY A 214 15.87 -8.09 -1.58
C GLY A 214 16.60 -9.39 -1.29
N PHE A 215 16.94 -9.59 -0.02
CA PHE A 215 17.32 -10.89 0.47
C PHE A 215 16.86 -11.10 1.91
N HIS A 216 16.64 -12.36 2.26
CA HIS A 216 16.25 -12.80 3.58
C HIS A 216 17.30 -13.78 4.11
N ILE A 217 17.76 -13.55 5.34
CA ILE A 217 18.65 -14.46 6.05
C ILE A 217 17.81 -15.42 6.86
N MET A 218 17.79 -16.68 6.47
CA MET A 218 17.06 -17.74 7.13
C MET A 218 17.82 -18.16 8.39
N VAL A 219 17.28 -17.79 9.55
CA VAL A 219 17.59 -18.37 10.86
C VAL A 219 16.37 -19.21 11.25
N GLU A 220 16.57 -20.35 11.91
CA GLU A 220 15.59 -21.43 12.16
C GLU A 220 14.18 -20.97 12.59
N ASP A 221 13.19 -21.86 12.40
CA ASP A 221 11.75 -21.73 12.69
C ASP A 221 11.13 -20.33 12.54
N GLN A 222 10.60 -20.08 11.34
CA GLN A 222 9.78 -18.90 11.06
C GLN A 222 8.30 -19.19 11.20
N PHE A 223 7.56 -18.26 11.77
CA PHE A 223 6.11 -18.32 11.81
C PHE A 223 5.53 -18.30 10.38
N PRO A 224 4.56 -19.18 10.04
CA PRO A 224 3.92 -19.20 8.73
C PRO A 224 3.34 -17.85 8.32
N GLU A 225 2.83 -17.07 9.27
CA GLU A 225 2.31 -15.72 9.08
C GLU A 225 3.38 -14.74 8.58
N ALA A 226 4.61 -14.84 9.10
CA ALA A 226 5.71 -14.00 8.68
C ALA A 226 6.15 -14.38 7.26
N THR A 227 6.25 -15.67 6.96
CA THR A 227 6.55 -16.15 5.60
C THR A 227 5.49 -15.71 4.60
N GLN A 228 4.20 -15.84 4.95
CA GLN A 228 3.10 -15.37 4.10
C GLN A 228 3.17 -13.86 3.87
N PHE A 229 3.47 -13.08 4.91
CA PHE A 229 3.65 -11.65 4.77
C PHE A 229 4.82 -11.27 3.85
N ILE A 230 5.95 -12.01 3.90
CA ILE A 230 7.07 -11.79 2.97
C ILE A 230 6.62 -12.03 1.53
N ILE A 231 5.85 -13.11 1.27
CA ILE A 231 5.32 -13.44 -0.05
C ILE A 231 4.38 -12.34 -0.56
N ASP A 232 3.50 -11.83 0.31
CA ASP A 232 2.54 -10.80 -0.07
C ASP A 232 3.24 -9.45 -0.31
N ALA A 233 4.16 -9.05 0.58
CA ALA A 233 4.99 -7.87 0.39
C ALA A 233 5.85 -7.93 -0.88
N ALA A 234 6.36 -9.11 -1.24
CA ALA A 234 7.07 -9.33 -2.50
C ALA A 234 6.23 -8.96 -3.72
N LYS A 235 4.94 -9.33 -3.70
CA LYS A 235 3.99 -8.96 -4.76
C LYS A 235 3.62 -7.48 -4.73
N PHE A 236 3.33 -6.93 -3.55
CA PHE A 236 2.90 -5.53 -3.40
C PHE A 236 3.97 -4.54 -3.88
N TYR A 237 5.23 -4.81 -3.53
CA TYR A 237 6.34 -3.88 -3.78
C TYR A 237 7.18 -4.23 -5.02
N ASN A 238 6.86 -5.33 -5.71
CA ASN A 238 7.68 -5.92 -6.77
C ASN A 238 9.15 -6.12 -6.35
N ILE A 239 9.36 -6.69 -5.16
CA ILE A 239 10.67 -7.02 -4.63
C ILE A 239 10.99 -8.50 -4.85
N GLN A 240 12.17 -8.79 -5.41
CA GLN A 240 12.71 -10.13 -5.55
C GLN A 240 13.55 -10.47 -4.33
N VAL A 241 13.00 -11.29 -3.44
CA VAL A 241 13.67 -11.70 -2.20
C VAL A 241 14.41 -13.03 -2.42
N LEU A 242 15.74 -13.00 -2.35
CA LEU A 242 16.56 -14.22 -2.32
C LEU A 242 16.76 -14.72 -0.89
N GLU A 243 16.72 -16.02 -0.68
CA GLU A 243 16.97 -16.62 0.64
C GLU A 243 18.41 -17.09 0.77
N PHE A 244 19.05 -16.77 1.89
CA PHE A 244 20.40 -17.20 2.21
C PHE A 244 20.48 -17.77 3.63
N PRO A 245 21.38 -18.73 3.89
CA PRO A 245 21.55 -19.29 5.22
C PRO A 245 22.15 -18.25 6.19
N GLY A 246 21.67 -18.29 7.45
CA GLY A 246 22.29 -17.58 8.55
C GLY A 246 23.62 -18.21 9.01
N PRO A 247 24.39 -17.50 9.87
CA PRO A 247 24.15 -16.15 10.38
C PRO A 247 24.39 -15.05 9.32
N LEU A 248 24.02 -13.81 9.62
CA LEU A 248 24.06 -12.65 8.70
C LEU A 248 25.37 -12.54 7.90
N LYS A 249 26.53 -12.75 8.55
CA LYS A 249 27.85 -12.68 7.91
C LYS A 249 28.00 -13.72 6.78
N THR A 250 27.54 -14.94 7.02
CA THR A 250 27.57 -16.04 6.04
C THR A 250 26.61 -15.75 4.89
N GLY A 251 25.39 -15.30 5.19
CA GLY A 251 24.42 -14.98 4.14
C GLY A 251 24.82 -13.75 3.32
N LEU A 252 25.47 -12.74 3.90
CA LEU A 252 26.06 -11.63 3.12
C LEU A 252 27.20 -12.10 2.20
N ALA A 253 28.00 -13.07 2.64
CA ALA A 253 29.04 -13.65 1.79
C ALA A 253 28.43 -14.41 0.61
N ALA A 254 27.36 -15.18 0.86
CA ALA A 254 26.60 -15.87 -0.18
C ALA A 254 25.93 -14.89 -1.16
N LEU A 255 25.33 -13.81 -0.64
CA LEU A 255 24.78 -12.71 -1.43
C LEU A 255 25.84 -12.12 -2.35
N LYS A 256 27.02 -11.77 -1.83
CA LYS A 256 28.10 -11.21 -2.66
C LYS A 256 28.65 -12.18 -3.69
N LYS A 257 28.61 -13.49 -3.42
CA LYS A 257 28.97 -14.51 -4.40
C LYS A 257 27.96 -14.60 -5.54
N GLN A 258 26.66 -14.54 -5.24
CA GLN A 258 25.59 -14.67 -6.24
C GLN A 258 25.31 -13.35 -6.98
N ARG A 259 25.44 -12.22 -6.29
CA ARG A 259 25.20 -10.85 -6.80
C ARG A 259 26.39 -9.95 -6.45
N PRO A 260 27.53 -10.11 -7.16
CA PRO A 260 28.75 -9.36 -6.87
C PRO A 260 28.61 -7.85 -7.09
N SER A 261 27.66 -7.41 -7.92
CA SER A 261 27.35 -6.00 -8.19
C SER A 261 26.78 -5.25 -6.97
N ILE A 262 26.20 -5.93 -5.98
CA ILE A 262 25.60 -5.26 -4.81
C ILE A 262 26.67 -4.49 -4.03
N ILE A 263 26.42 -3.20 -3.84
CA ILE A 263 27.25 -2.30 -3.04
C ILE A 263 26.49 -1.85 -1.81
N ALA A 264 25.30 -1.28 -1.98
CA ALA A 264 24.51 -0.72 -0.90
C ALA A 264 23.47 -1.73 -0.40
N VAL A 265 23.46 -1.98 0.91
CA VAL A 265 22.51 -2.87 1.56
C VAL A 265 21.72 -2.10 2.62
N LEU A 266 20.41 -1.94 2.37
CA LEU A 266 19.48 -1.36 3.33
C LEU A 266 19.18 -2.37 4.43
N MET A 267 19.27 -1.93 5.68
CA MET A 267 19.06 -2.77 6.88
C MET A 267 18.21 -2.03 7.92
N GLY A 268 17.23 -2.74 8.49
CA GLY A 268 16.30 -2.20 9.48
C GLY A 268 16.87 -2.04 10.89
N SER A 269 18.19 -1.89 11.05
CA SER A 269 18.83 -1.78 12.36
C SER A 269 18.64 -0.38 12.96
N ARG A 270 18.29 -0.35 14.24
CA ARG A 270 18.15 0.87 15.06
C ARG A 270 19.26 0.93 16.11
N ALA A 271 19.61 2.12 16.58
CA ALA A 271 20.64 2.35 17.58
C ALA A 271 20.35 1.63 18.91
N THR A 272 19.08 1.32 19.17
CA THR A 272 18.61 0.58 20.36
C THR A 272 18.73 -0.94 20.20
N ASP A 273 19.03 -1.46 19.01
CA ASP A 273 19.20 -2.89 18.78
C ASP A 273 20.60 -3.37 19.25
N PRO A 274 20.79 -4.65 19.62
CA PRO A 274 22.02 -5.15 20.23
C PRO A 274 23.32 -4.82 19.48
N ASN A 275 23.28 -4.83 18.14
CA ASN A 275 24.41 -4.51 17.27
C ASN A 275 24.37 -3.05 16.75
N GLY A 276 23.23 -2.38 16.81
CA GLY A 276 23.06 -1.03 16.27
C GLY A 276 23.76 0.04 17.10
N LYS A 277 23.94 -0.19 18.40
CA LYS A 277 24.67 0.72 19.31
C LYS A 277 26.14 0.96 18.94
N TYR A 278 26.74 0.07 18.14
CA TYR A 278 28.13 0.19 17.69
C TYR A 278 28.26 0.95 16.37
N MET A 279 27.14 1.23 15.69
CA MET A 279 27.14 2.00 14.44
C MET A 279 27.40 3.48 14.73
N LYS A 280 28.32 4.07 13.96
CA LYS A 280 28.67 5.49 14.12
C LYS A 280 27.76 6.41 13.33
N THR A 281 27.32 5.95 12.17
CA THR A 281 26.49 6.72 11.22
C THR A 281 25.42 5.81 10.62
N ALA A 282 24.36 6.43 10.11
CA ALA A 282 23.31 5.71 9.38
C ALA A 282 23.82 5.07 8.07
N VAL A 283 24.93 5.56 7.53
CA VAL A 283 25.57 4.99 6.34
C VAL A 283 27.06 4.78 6.61
N GLU A 284 27.51 3.53 6.63
CA GLU A 284 28.92 3.17 6.84
C GLU A 284 29.25 1.82 6.20
N TRP A 285 30.52 1.62 5.85
CA TRP A 285 30.99 0.33 5.37
C TRP A 285 30.94 -0.71 6.49
N THR A 286 30.87 -1.99 6.12
CA THR A 286 31.12 -3.09 7.06
C THR A 286 32.56 -3.08 7.58
N ASP A 287 32.77 -3.71 8.73
CA ASP A 287 34.10 -3.96 9.28
C ASP A 287 34.95 -4.84 8.34
N SER A 288 36.27 -4.84 8.56
CA SER A 288 37.25 -5.48 7.67
C SER A 288 37.11 -7.00 7.60
N ASP A 289 36.56 -7.64 8.62
CA ASP A 289 36.34 -9.07 8.68
C ASP A 289 35.01 -9.50 8.03
N TRP A 290 34.17 -8.57 7.57
CA TRP A 290 32.87 -8.82 6.93
C TRP A 290 32.93 -8.70 5.40
N PRO A 291 31.99 -9.33 4.66
CA PRO A 291 31.81 -9.08 3.24
C PRO A 291 31.61 -7.58 2.99
N ARG A 292 32.42 -7.01 2.09
CA ARG A 292 32.45 -5.56 1.86
C ARG A 292 31.14 -5.07 1.22
N VAL A 293 30.27 -4.48 2.04
CA VAL A 293 29.06 -3.78 1.63
C VAL A 293 28.94 -2.45 2.35
N LEU A 294 28.24 -1.49 1.74
CA LEU A 294 27.83 -0.25 2.37
C LEU A 294 26.52 -0.51 3.12
N ARG A 295 26.56 -0.49 4.45
CA ARG A 295 25.36 -0.62 5.29
C ARG A 295 24.61 0.70 5.27
N VAL A 296 23.32 0.63 4.99
CA VAL A 296 22.42 1.79 4.96
C VAL A 296 21.29 1.52 5.94
N CYS A 297 21.24 2.26 7.04
CA CYS A 297 20.24 2.16 8.10
C CYS A 297 19.51 3.51 8.25
N PRO A 298 18.59 3.88 7.33
CA PRO A 298 17.95 5.20 7.33
C PRO A 298 17.16 5.51 8.61
N ILE A 299 16.70 4.47 9.30
CA ILE A 299 15.91 4.55 10.53
C ILE A 299 16.76 4.33 11.79
N LEU A 300 18.09 4.49 11.72
CA LEU A 300 19.00 4.20 12.83
C LEU A 300 18.57 4.90 14.14
N ASN A 301 18.13 6.15 14.06
CA ASN A 301 17.74 6.96 15.23
C ASN A 301 16.24 6.89 15.56
N TRP A 302 15.49 5.98 14.94
CA TRP A 302 14.06 5.84 15.16
C TRP A 302 13.76 5.03 16.43
N THR A 303 12.75 5.47 17.17
CA THR A 303 12.19 4.73 18.29
C THR A 303 11.18 3.68 17.79
N TYR A 304 10.76 2.79 18.69
CA TYR A 304 9.66 1.86 18.40
C TYR A 304 8.37 2.61 18.02
N THR A 305 8.10 3.73 18.70
CA THR A 305 6.94 4.58 18.43
C THR A 305 7.03 5.22 17.05
N ASP A 306 8.19 5.74 16.65
CA ASP A 306 8.38 6.36 15.32
C ASP A 306 8.08 5.36 14.19
N VAL A 307 8.55 4.12 14.34
CA VAL A 307 8.29 3.01 13.40
C VAL A 307 6.79 2.78 13.24
N TRP A 308 6.07 2.54 14.34
CA TRP A 308 4.64 2.29 14.26
C TRP A 308 3.84 3.52 13.81
N HIS A 309 4.27 4.71 14.20
CA HIS A 309 3.63 5.97 13.80
C HIS A 309 3.66 6.14 12.28
N MET A 310 4.81 5.93 11.62
CA MET A 310 4.87 5.92 10.15
C MET A 310 4.04 4.80 9.54
N LEU A 311 4.24 3.57 10.03
CA LEU A 311 3.64 2.38 9.45
C LEU A 311 2.12 2.50 9.43
N ARG A 312 1.54 2.96 10.54
CA ARG A 312 0.09 3.16 10.71
C ARG A 312 -0.38 4.44 10.00
N GLY A 313 0.37 5.54 10.07
CA GLY A 313 0.00 6.82 9.45
C GLY A 313 -0.06 6.79 7.92
N LEU A 314 0.65 5.84 7.29
CA LEU A 314 0.60 5.55 5.85
C LEU A 314 -0.22 4.31 5.51
N CYS A 315 -0.76 3.58 6.50
CA CYS A 315 -1.45 2.30 6.28
C CYS A 315 -0.59 1.25 5.54
N VAL A 316 0.72 1.26 5.78
CA VAL A 316 1.64 0.27 5.21
C VAL A 316 1.26 -1.12 5.74
N PRO A 317 1.12 -2.15 4.89
CA PRO A 317 0.79 -3.49 5.35
C PRO A 317 1.93 -4.05 6.20
N TYR A 318 1.59 -4.78 7.27
CA TYR A 318 2.55 -5.43 8.17
C TYR A 318 2.11 -6.85 8.54
N CYS A 319 3.04 -7.63 9.07
CA CYS A 319 2.76 -8.99 9.54
C CYS A 319 1.69 -8.98 10.64
N LYS A 320 0.60 -9.73 10.44
CA LYS A 320 -0.55 -9.80 11.36
C LYS A 320 -0.23 -10.30 12.77
N LEU A 321 0.95 -10.89 12.99
CA LEU A 321 1.39 -11.31 14.33
C LEU A 321 1.55 -10.14 15.29
N TYR A 322 1.76 -8.91 14.78
CA TYR A 322 1.85 -7.73 15.63
C TYR A 322 0.50 -7.30 16.23
N ASP A 323 -0.62 -7.86 15.75
CA ASP A 323 -1.96 -7.57 16.26
C ASP A 323 -2.47 -8.62 17.28
N GLN A 324 -1.63 -9.61 17.65
CA GLN A 324 -1.95 -10.71 18.56
C GLN A 324 -1.24 -10.57 19.91
#